data_AF-A0A962YT74-F1
#
_entry.id   AF-A0A962YT74-F1
#
_cell.length_a   1.000
_cell.length_b   1.000
_cell.length_c   1.000
_cell.angle_alpha   90.00
_cell.angle_beta   90.00
_cell.angle_gamma   90.00
#
_symmetry.space_group_name_H-M   'P 1'
#
loop_
_entity.id
_entity.type
_entity.pdbx_description
1 polymer ?
#
loop_
_entity_poly.entity_id
_entity_poly.type
_entity_poly.pdbx_seq_one_letter_code
_entity_poly.pdbx_strand_id
1 'polypeptide(L)'
;VPTPLPDTPQPKQPATDADLAAIVGDYAQFEALLRIEALPDRSLKISMYSNGVWTEIANDLERRIDGSFSSDAAPNVAYRTFDGEGRHYLVARRPVGLGHYLAEIPFGQQVQPAAPLSTAWQARVGQRWLVVNEDAQSIPLVQGTAPPRFALDVVDGLPGYLVATAIHTGSQIVDPAGSDTLARMFLKIPVNFGRDLNDVVIETRDGEEWVRYGSTLFRPQASVPVLPVGDSAVTIGGEGFAEWRKLSVSGTVAIAGASAWKLYDADLKLLASGLGNGNASTAPAGAYLMVYGAPDTAITLTLAAAG
;
A
#
# COMPACT_ATOMS: atom_id res chain seq x y z
N VAL A 1 -22.52 20.45 26.22
CA VAL A 1 -22.01 19.70 25.05
C VAL A 1 -23.18 19.53 24.08
N PRO A 2 -23.02 19.77 22.77
CA PRO A 2 -24.09 19.51 21.79
C PRO A 2 -24.57 18.05 21.87
N THR A 3 -25.82 17.78 21.51
CA THR A 3 -26.34 16.41 21.46
C THR A 3 -25.82 15.73 20.19
N PRO A 4 -25.45 14.43 20.21
CA PRO A 4 -25.21 13.67 18.99
C PRO A 4 -26.43 13.68 18.06
N LEU A 5 -26.20 13.51 16.76
CA LEU A 5 -27.26 13.36 15.78
C LEU A 5 -28.11 12.13 16.09
N PRO A 6 -29.44 12.21 15.93
CA PRO A 6 -30.30 11.05 16.10
C PRO A 6 -30.04 10.02 15.01
N ASP A 7 -30.07 8.73 15.35
CA ASP A 7 -30.01 7.63 14.39
C ASP A 7 -31.41 7.35 13.83
N THR A 8 -31.97 8.32 13.11
CA THR A 8 -33.27 8.18 12.46
C THR A 8 -33.08 7.96 10.96
N PRO A 9 -33.45 6.79 10.42
CA PRO A 9 -33.38 6.54 8.99
C PRO A 9 -34.23 7.52 8.20
N GLN A 10 -33.68 8.00 7.08
CA GLN A 10 -34.45 8.77 6.11
C GLN A 10 -35.52 7.87 5.48
N PRO A 11 -36.69 8.43 5.09
CA PRO A 11 -37.70 7.67 4.38
C PRO A 11 -37.13 7.00 3.13
N LYS A 12 -37.53 5.74 2.92
CA LYS A 12 -37.12 4.94 1.77
C LYS A 12 -37.82 5.42 0.51
N GLN A 13 -37.15 5.30 -0.62
CA GLN A 13 -37.71 5.47 -1.96
C GLN A 13 -37.25 4.28 -2.81
N PRO A 14 -38.13 3.57 -3.54
CA PRO A 14 -37.69 2.49 -4.43
C PRO A 14 -36.66 2.99 -5.45
N ALA A 15 -35.51 2.30 -5.54
CA ALA A 15 -34.48 2.62 -6.52
C ALA A 15 -34.93 2.20 -7.93
N THR A 16 -34.77 3.08 -8.92
CA THR A 16 -34.94 2.74 -10.35
C THR A 16 -33.68 2.12 -10.93
N ASP A 17 -33.75 1.54 -12.14
CA ASP A 17 -32.55 0.95 -12.78
C ASP A 17 -31.50 2.03 -13.10
N ALA A 18 -31.97 3.25 -13.42
CA ALA A 18 -31.10 4.40 -13.61
C ALA A 18 -30.39 4.82 -12.31
N ASP A 19 -31.08 4.77 -11.16
CA ASP A 19 -30.46 5.07 -9.87
C ASP A 19 -29.33 4.08 -9.54
N LEU A 20 -29.55 2.78 -9.77
CA LEU A 20 -28.55 1.74 -9.54
C LEU A 20 -27.37 1.87 -10.51
N ALA A 21 -27.65 2.07 -11.80
CA ALA A 21 -26.62 2.23 -12.83
C ALA A 21 -25.75 3.47 -12.60
N ALA A 22 -26.30 4.52 -11.96
CA ALA A 22 -25.58 5.75 -11.66
C ALA A 22 -24.60 5.65 -10.48
N ILE A 23 -24.56 4.53 -9.74
CA ILE A 23 -23.69 4.37 -8.58
C ILE A 23 -22.90 3.06 -8.56
N VAL A 24 -23.37 2.00 -9.22
CA VAL A 24 -22.62 0.74 -9.34
C VAL A 24 -21.30 0.95 -10.08
N GLY A 25 -20.24 0.31 -9.60
CA GLY A 25 -18.91 0.36 -10.23
C GLY A 25 -17.75 0.32 -9.23
N ASP A 26 -16.54 0.43 -9.77
CA ASP A 26 -15.31 0.49 -9.00
C ASP A 26 -14.90 1.96 -8.77
N TYR A 27 -14.53 2.28 -7.53
CA TYR A 27 -14.11 3.62 -7.11
C TYR A 27 -12.80 3.54 -6.35
N ALA A 28 -11.81 4.33 -6.77
CA ALA A 28 -10.52 4.40 -6.11
C ALA A 28 -10.37 5.67 -5.29
N GLN A 29 -9.53 5.60 -4.26
CA GLN A 29 -9.09 6.70 -3.41
C GLN A 29 -7.68 6.44 -2.87
N PHE A 30 -7.09 7.41 -2.15
CA PHE A 30 -5.68 7.40 -1.72
C PHE A 30 -5.17 6.07 -1.14
N GLU A 31 -5.97 5.31 -0.40
CA GLU A 31 -5.53 4.00 0.15
C GLU A 31 -6.61 2.92 0.04
N ALA A 32 -7.58 3.08 -0.86
CA ALA A 32 -8.60 2.05 -1.05
C ALA A 32 -9.10 1.98 -2.48
N LEU A 33 -9.51 0.76 -2.84
CA LEU A 33 -10.38 0.52 -3.95
C LEU A 33 -11.70 -0.04 -3.42
N LEU A 34 -12.80 0.53 -3.87
CA LEU A 34 -14.15 0.20 -3.48
C LEU A 34 -14.88 -0.39 -4.68
N ARG A 35 -15.77 -1.34 -4.42
CA ARG A 35 -16.67 -1.91 -5.41
C ARG A 35 -18.09 -1.80 -4.88
N ILE A 36 -18.94 -1.12 -5.64
CA ILE A 36 -20.37 -1.00 -5.34
C ILE A 36 -21.14 -1.92 -6.29
N GLU A 37 -21.95 -2.79 -5.72
CA GLU A 37 -22.77 -3.75 -6.46
C GLU A 37 -24.23 -3.62 -6.04
N ALA A 38 -25.14 -3.75 -7.01
CA ALA A 38 -26.56 -3.86 -6.74
C ALA A 38 -26.94 -5.31 -6.40
N LEU A 39 -27.78 -5.48 -5.39
CA LEU A 39 -28.32 -6.76 -4.96
C LEU A 39 -29.70 -7.03 -5.62
N PRO A 40 -30.19 -8.29 -5.62
CA PRO A 40 -31.47 -8.64 -6.25
C PRO A 40 -32.69 -7.87 -5.70
N ASP A 41 -32.61 -7.41 -4.44
CA ASP A 41 -33.64 -6.60 -3.78
C ASP A 41 -33.53 -5.10 -4.07
N ARG A 42 -32.59 -4.70 -4.95
CA ARG A 42 -32.31 -3.32 -5.35
C ARG A 42 -31.67 -2.45 -4.25
N SER A 43 -31.16 -3.06 -3.19
CA SER A 43 -30.20 -2.44 -2.28
C SER A 43 -28.79 -2.50 -2.88
N LEU A 44 -27.84 -1.78 -2.27
CA LEU A 44 -26.42 -1.86 -2.63
C LEU A 44 -25.60 -2.49 -1.50
N LYS A 45 -24.53 -3.17 -1.89
CA LYS A 45 -23.38 -3.46 -1.03
C LYS A 45 -22.14 -2.71 -1.49
N ILE A 46 -21.24 -2.42 -0.56
CA ILE A 46 -19.92 -1.84 -0.83
C ILE A 46 -18.87 -2.80 -0.27
N SER A 47 -17.96 -3.23 -1.14
CA SER A 47 -16.76 -3.97 -0.76
C SER A 47 -15.53 -3.09 -0.89
N MET A 48 -14.52 -3.34 -0.06
CA MET A 48 -13.22 -2.69 -0.11
C MET A 48 -12.15 -3.73 -0.40
N TYR A 49 -11.25 -3.42 -1.33
CA TYR A 49 -10.09 -4.25 -1.63
C TYR A 49 -8.95 -3.92 -0.67
N SER A 50 -8.42 -4.95 -0.01
CA SER A 50 -7.22 -4.85 0.81
C SER A 50 -6.48 -6.18 0.79
N ASN A 51 -5.15 -6.14 0.63
CA ASN A 51 -4.27 -7.32 0.67
C ASN A 51 -4.73 -8.47 -0.24
N GLY A 52 -5.18 -8.17 -1.46
CA GLY A 52 -5.64 -9.21 -2.40
C GLY A 52 -7.08 -9.68 -2.20
N VAL A 53 -7.80 -9.15 -1.21
CA VAL A 53 -9.12 -9.63 -0.83
C VAL A 53 -10.14 -8.50 -0.84
N TRP A 54 -11.30 -8.77 -1.46
CA TRP A 54 -12.49 -7.94 -1.34
C TRP A 54 -13.23 -8.28 -0.06
N THR A 55 -13.43 -7.29 0.81
CA THR A 55 -14.18 -7.44 2.06
C THR A 55 -15.38 -6.51 2.05
N GLU A 56 -16.57 -7.03 2.36
CA GLU A 56 -17.77 -6.20 2.50
C GLU A 56 -17.63 -5.23 3.68
N ILE A 57 -17.90 -3.95 3.44
CA ILE A 57 -17.83 -2.89 4.46
C ILE A 57 -19.17 -2.19 4.68
N ALA A 58 -20.14 -2.40 3.79
CA ALA A 58 -21.52 -1.94 3.93
C ALA A 58 -22.46 -2.82 3.08
N ASN A 59 -23.69 -3.02 3.56
CA ASN A 59 -24.77 -3.73 2.88
C ASN A 59 -26.11 -3.06 3.23
N ASP A 60 -27.20 -3.61 2.69
CA ASP A 60 -28.58 -3.14 2.90
C ASP A 60 -28.73 -1.63 2.67
N LEU A 61 -27.96 -1.08 1.72
CA LEU A 61 -28.00 0.32 1.40
C LEU A 61 -29.18 0.56 0.46
N GLU A 62 -30.27 1.06 1.01
CA GLU A 62 -31.48 1.37 0.28
C GLU A 62 -31.50 2.84 -0.12
N ARG A 63 -32.11 3.12 -1.27
CA ARG A 63 -32.28 4.48 -1.74
C ARG A 63 -33.25 5.25 -0.84
N ARG A 64 -32.88 6.47 -0.52
CA ARG A 64 -33.63 7.41 0.33
C ARG A 64 -34.26 8.51 -0.51
N ILE A 65 -35.20 9.23 0.08
CA ILE A 65 -35.90 10.35 -0.58
C ILE A 65 -34.98 11.51 -0.98
N ASP A 66 -33.81 11.63 -0.35
CA ASP A 66 -32.80 12.64 -0.70
C ASP A 66 -31.89 12.21 -1.86
N GLY A 67 -32.14 11.03 -2.45
CA GLY A 67 -31.36 10.47 -3.55
C GLY A 67 -30.08 9.74 -3.11
N SER A 68 -29.77 9.71 -1.82
CA SER A 68 -28.65 8.92 -1.30
C SER A 68 -29.04 7.46 -1.04
N PHE A 69 -28.04 6.60 -0.87
CA PHE A 69 -28.19 5.22 -0.42
C PHE A 69 -27.64 5.10 1.01
N SER A 70 -28.44 4.58 1.94
CA SER A 70 -28.05 4.33 3.32
C SER A 70 -28.80 3.13 3.90
N SER A 71 -28.29 2.54 4.98
CA SER A 71 -28.96 1.44 5.68
C SER A 71 -29.69 1.94 6.93
N ASP A 72 -30.74 1.22 7.35
CA ASP A 72 -31.44 1.54 8.60
C ASP A 72 -30.55 1.27 9.84
N ALA A 73 -29.54 0.40 9.71
CA ALA A 73 -28.58 0.09 10.76
C ALA A 73 -27.52 1.20 10.97
N ALA A 74 -27.25 2.01 9.93
CA ALA A 74 -26.31 3.13 9.99
C ALA A 74 -26.89 4.36 9.25
N PRO A 75 -27.99 4.95 9.74
CA PRO A 75 -28.78 5.93 9.00
C PRO A 75 -28.04 7.24 8.72
N ASN A 76 -27.02 7.55 9.54
CA ASN A 76 -26.17 8.72 9.39
C ASN A 76 -24.97 8.50 8.45
N VAL A 77 -24.81 7.29 7.90
CA VAL A 77 -23.84 6.98 6.84
C VAL A 77 -24.59 6.83 5.52
N ALA A 78 -24.28 7.68 4.54
CA ALA A 78 -24.96 7.64 3.25
C ALA A 78 -23.98 7.84 2.10
N TYR A 79 -24.34 7.30 0.94
CA TYR A 79 -23.56 7.36 -0.28
C TYR A 79 -24.38 7.91 -1.43
N ARG A 80 -23.79 8.74 -2.26
CA ARG A 80 -24.37 9.19 -3.53
C ARG A 80 -23.25 9.48 -4.51
N THR A 81 -23.60 9.75 -5.76
CA THR A 81 -22.65 10.16 -6.77
C THR A 81 -22.83 11.63 -7.18
N PHE A 82 -21.79 12.19 -7.80
CA PHE A 82 -21.90 13.44 -8.56
C PHE A 82 -20.82 13.48 -9.65
N ASP A 83 -21.10 14.24 -10.70
CA ASP A 83 -20.15 14.53 -11.76
C ASP A 83 -19.48 15.91 -11.54
N GLY A 84 -18.17 15.97 -11.74
CA GLY A 84 -17.41 17.22 -11.63
C GLY A 84 -16.11 17.16 -12.44
N GLU A 85 -15.82 18.23 -13.19
CA GLU A 85 -14.61 18.35 -14.02
C GLU A 85 -14.37 17.14 -14.95
N GLY A 86 -15.45 16.57 -15.51
CA GLY A 86 -15.40 15.40 -16.39
C GLY A 86 -15.09 14.07 -15.68
N ARG A 87 -15.28 14.00 -14.36
CA ARG A 87 -15.11 12.80 -13.54
C ARG A 87 -16.37 12.48 -12.78
N HIS A 88 -16.57 11.19 -12.52
CA HIS A 88 -17.64 10.67 -11.69
C HIS A 88 -17.08 10.33 -10.31
N TYR A 89 -17.72 10.81 -9.25
CA TYR A 89 -17.26 10.62 -7.88
C TYR A 89 -18.32 9.95 -7.02
N LEU A 90 -17.85 9.05 -6.15
CA LEU A 90 -18.58 8.62 -4.97
C LEU A 90 -18.40 9.66 -3.87
N VAL A 91 -19.49 10.04 -3.25
CA VAL A 91 -19.53 10.92 -2.08
C VAL A 91 -20.01 10.11 -0.89
N ALA A 92 -19.33 10.29 0.24
CA ALA A 92 -19.74 9.70 1.50
C ALA A 92 -20.14 10.80 2.49
N ARG A 93 -21.34 10.66 3.06
CA ARG A 93 -21.81 11.42 4.20
C ARG A 93 -21.60 10.60 5.46
N ARG A 94 -20.90 11.14 6.45
CA ARG A 94 -20.59 10.46 7.71
C ARG A 94 -20.70 11.39 8.91
N PRO A 95 -20.99 10.87 10.12
CA PRO A 95 -20.88 11.63 11.36
C PRO A 95 -19.43 12.07 11.60
N VAL A 96 -19.24 13.34 11.98
CA VAL A 96 -17.96 13.92 12.41
C VAL A 96 -18.13 14.70 13.71
N GLY A 97 -17.01 15.10 14.32
CA GLY A 97 -17.02 15.88 15.57
C GLY A 97 -17.76 15.15 16.68
N LEU A 98 -17.41 13.89 16.95
CA LEU A 98 -18.07 13.00 17.92
C LEU A 98 -19.56 12.73 17.65
N GLY A 99 -19.98 12.85 16.37
CA GLY A 99 -21.35 12.57 15.95
C GLY A 99 -22.30 13.76 16.03
N HIS A 100 -21.79 14.97 16.27
CA HIS A 100 -22.61 16.19 16.36
C HIS A 100 -22.96 16.79 15.00
N TYR A 101 -22.22 16.45 13.94
CA TYR A 101 -22.42 17.01 12.60
C TYR A 101 -22.27 15.92 11.54
N LEU A 102 -22.91 16.10 10.38
CA LEU A 102 -22.62 15.32 9.19
C LEU A 102 -21.64 16.10 8.34
N ALA A 103 -20.58 15.43 7.89
CA ALA A 103 -19.74 15.92 6.80
C ALA A 103 -20.01 15.08 5.57
N GLU A 104 -20.04 15.73 4.42
CA GLU A 104 -20.17 15.10 3.13
C GLU A 104 -18.95 15.47 2.29
N ILE A 105 -18.21 14.47 1.84
CA ILE A 105 -16.95 14.67 1.11
C ILE A 105 -16.86 13.72 -0.10
N PRO A 106 -16.25 14.15 -1.22
CA PRO A 106 -15.83 13.24 -2.27
C PRO A 106 -14.95 12.16 -1.66
N PHE A 107 -15.37 10.90 -1.79
CA PHE A 107 -14.78 9.74 -1.11
C PHE A 107 -13.98 8.87 -2.07
N GLY A 108 -14.41 8.77 -3.32
CA GLY A 108 -13.70 8.03 -4.36
C GLY A 108 -14.00 8.57 -5.75
N GLN A 109 -13.08 8.36 -6.69
CA GLN A 109 -13.29 8.62 -8.11
C GLN A 109 -13.60 7.29 -8.80
N GLN A 110 -14.62 7.26 -9.65
CA GLN A 110 -14.94 6.07 -10.42
C GLN A 110 -13.77 5.73 -11.37
N VAL A 111 -13.44 4.45 -11.44
CA VAL A 111 -12.41 3.91 -12.32
C VAL A 111 -13.06 2.87 -13.22
N GLN A 112 -12.82 3.00 -14.52
CA GLN A 112 -13.31 2.05 -15.52
C GLN A 112 -12.17 1.11 -15.91
N PRO A 113 -12.45 -0.16 -16.26
CA PRO A 113 -11.45 -1.06 -16.83
C PRO A 113 -10.63 -0.40 -17.95
N ALA A 114 -9.32 -0.63 -17.93
CA ALA A 114 -8.39 -0.08 -18.92
C ALA A 114 -7.84 -1.19 -19.84
N ALA A 115 -7.03 -0.79 -20.82
CA ALA A 115 -6.35 -1.72 -21.72
C ALA A 115 -5.44 -2.67 -20.92
N PRO A 116 -5.23 -3.92 -21.39
CA PRO A 116 -4.35 -4.86 -20.71
C PRO A 116 -2.93 -4.31 -20.47
N LEU A 117 -2.30 -4.76 -19.40
CA LEU A 117 -0.92 -4.41 -19.05
C LEU A 117 0.04 -4.76 -20.20
N SER A 118 1.08 -3.95 -20.41
CA SER A 118 2.17 -4.31 -21.32
C SER A 118 2.94 -5.53 -20.81
N THR A 119 3.70 -6.19 -21.69
CA THR A 119 4.54 -7.35 -21.30
C THR A 119 5.53 -6.99 -20.20
N ALA A 120 6.09 -5.78 -20.21
CA ALA A 120 7.01 -5.31 -19.18
C ALA A 120 6.32 -5.25 -17.80
N TRP A 121 5.11 -4.67 -17.73
CA TRP A 121 4.36 -4.62 -16.49
C TRP A 121 3.90 -6.00 -16.02
N GLN A 122 3.45 -6.86 -16.92
CA GLN A 122 3.08 -8.24 -16.58
C GLN A 122 4.26 -9.01 -15.94
N ALA A 123 5.48 -8.80 -16.44
CA ALA A 123 6.67 -9.45 -15.89
C ALA A 123 7.02 -8.97 -14.46
N ARG A 124 6.58 -7.78 -14.07
CA ARG A 124 6.81 -7.18 -12.74
C ARG A 124 5.75 -7.54 -11.71
N VAL A 125 4.57 -7.97 -12.13
CA VAL A 125 3.52 -8.43 -11.22
C VAL A 125 4.05 -9.58 -10.36
N GLY A 126 3.83 -9.51 -9.05
CA GLY A 126 4.31 -10.51 -8.10
C GLY A 126 5.78 -10.37 -7.70
N GLN A 127 6.56 -9.53 -8.38
CA GLN A 127 7.91 -9.19 -7.93
C GLN A 127 7.87 -8.31 -6.68
N ARG A 128 8.98 -8.30 -5.94
CA ARG A 128 9.14 -7.60 -4.67
C ARG A 128 10.47 -6.86 -4.63
N TRP A 129 10.47 -5.70 -4.00
CA TRP A 129 11.65 -4.85 -3.84
C TRP A 129 11.81 -4.45 -2.37
N LEU A 130 13.04 -4.30 -1.88
CA LEU A 130 13.35 -3.94 -0.49
C LEU A 130 13.79 -2.48 -0.39
N VAL A 131 13.32 -1.77 0.63
CA VAL A 131 13.62 -0.35 0.82
C VAL A 131 15.10 -0.14 1.12
N VAL A 132 15.72 0.90 0.54
CA VAL A 132 17.16 1.16 0.73
C VAL A 132 17.50 2.54 1.29
N ASN A 133 16.58 3.52 1.17
CA ASN A 133 16.83 4.90 1.57
C ASN A 133 15.93 5.38 2.72
N GLU A 134 15.37 4.43 3.48
CA GLU A 134 14.58 4.74 4.66
C GLU A 134 15.48 4.99 5.88
N ASP A 135 15.08 5.88 6.78
CA ASP A 135 15.85 6.16 7.99
C ASP A 135 15.80 4.96 8.95
N ALA A 136 16.95 4.60 9.53
CA ALA A 136 17.06 3.46 10.44
C ALA A 136 16.17 3.57 11.70
N GLN A 137 15.76 4.78 12.08
CA GLN A 137 14.88 5.09 13.20
C GLN A 137 13.43 5.37 12.78
N SER A 138 13.10 5.18 11.51
CA SER A 138 11.72 5.33 11.05
C SER A 138 10.77 4.40 11.81
N ILE A 139 9.59 4.94 12.14
CA ILE A 139 8.58 4.23 12.93
C ILE A 139 8.24 2.86 12.31
N PRO A 140 8.00 2.74 10.98
CA PRO A 140 7.67 1.44 10.39
C PRO A 140 8.78 0.39 10.58
N LEU A 141 10.06 0.80 10.48
CA LEU A 141 11.18 -0.12 10.63
C LEU A 141 11.53 -0.45 12.08
N VAL A 142 11.26 0.43 13.04
CA VAL A 142 11.55 0.19 14.47
C VAL A 142 10.41 -0.58 15.13
N GLN A 143 9.17 -0.26 14.80
CA GLN A 143 8.00 -0.95 15.35
C GLN A 143 7.65 -2.25 14.58
N GLY A 144 8.22 -2.44 13.38
CA GLY A 144 7.93 -3.61 12.55
C GLY A 144 6.46 -3.69 12.13
N THR A 145 5.79 -2.54 11.97
CA THR A 145 4.34 -2.46 11.67
C THR A 145 4.03 -2.84 10.22
N ALA A 146 5.00 -2.74 9.33
CA ALA A 146 4.90 -3.15 7.93
C ALA A 146 6.23 -3.76 7.45
N PRO A 147 6.20 -4.76 6.56
CA PRO A 147 7.40 -5.26 5.92
C PRO A 147 8.13 -4.14 5.15
N PRO A 148 9.47 -4.03 5.22
CA PRO A 148 10.32 -3.07 4.50
C PRO A 148 10.42 -3.33 2.99
N ARG A 149 9.27 -3.48 2.33
CA ARG A 149 9.15 -3.89 0.94
C ARG A 149 8.17 -3.04 0.14
N PHE A 150 8.39 -3.05 -1.16
CA PHE A 150 7.46 -2.62 -2.18
C PHE A 150 6.95 -3.83 -2.99
N ALA A 151 5.67 -3.79 -3.37
CA ALA A 151 5.01 -4.83 -4.16
C ALA A 151 4.13 -4.21 -5.25
N LEU A 152 4.12 -4.86 -6.42
CA LEU A 152 3.17 -4.62 -7.50
C LEU A 152 2.33 -5.86 -7.71
N ASP A 153 1.02 -5.70 -7.63
CA ASP A 153 0.06 -6.75 -7.89
C ASP A 153 -1.06 -6.24 -8.81
N VAL A 154 -1.82 -7.15 -9.40
CA VAL A 154 -3.02 -6.81 -10.19
C VAL A 154 -4.24 -6.64 -9.30
N VAL A 155 -5.28 -6.03 -9.84
CA VAL A 155 -6.59 -5.93 -9.18
C VAL A 155 -7.58 -6.87 -9.84
N ASP A 156 -8.12 -7.80 -9.06
CA ASP A 156 -9.17 -8.71 -9.54
C ASP A 156 -10.45 -7.94 -9.91
N GLY A 157 -10.84 -8.06 -11.17
CA GLY A 157 -12.02 -7.42 -11.74
C GLY A 157 -11.81 -5.98 -12.23
N LEU A 158 -10.60 -5.43 -12.14
CA LEU A 158 -10.28 -4.09 -12.68
C LEU A 158 -8.99 -4.15 -13.52
N PRO A 159 -9.08 -4.66 -14.76
CA PRO A 159 -7.91 -4.88 -15.61
C PRO A 159 -7.27 -3.56 -16.06
N GLY A 160 -5.98 -3.64 -16.37
CA GLY A 160 -5.19 -2.51 -16.90
C GLY A 160 -4.55 -1.62 -15.85
N TYR A 161 -4.86 -1.84 -14.56
CA TYR A 161 -4.24 -1.12 -13.44
C TYR A 161 -3.36 -2.04 -12.59
N LEU A 162 -2.48 -1.41 -11.80
CA LEU A 162 -1.66 -2.08 -10.80
C LEU A 162 -2.01 -1.53 -9.41
N VAL A 163 -1.81 -2.35 -8.39
CA VAL A 163 -1.78 -1.93 -6.98
C VAL A 163 -0.35 -1.92 -6.49
N ALA A 164 0.09 -0.73 -6.10
CA ALA A 164 1.38 -0.47 -5.47
C ALA A 164 1.20 -0.48 -3.95
N THR A 165 1.98 -1.30 -3.24
CA THR A 165 1.98 -1.35 -1.77
C THR A 165 3.39 -1.15 -1.26
N ALA A 166 3.57 -0.25 -0.28
CA ALA A 166 4.87 0.14 0.25
C ALA A 166 4.84 0.18 1.79
N ILE A 167 6.01 0.39 2.40
CA ILE A 167 6.17 0.45 3.86
C ILE A 167 5.49 1.66 4.53
N HIS A 168 5.27 2.78 3.83
CA HIS A 168 4.73 4.03 4.42
C HIS A 168 3.27 4.30 4.13
N THR A 169 2.73 3.68 3.08
CA THR A 169 1.38 3.95 2.61
C THR A 169 0.64 2.64 2.49
N GLY A 170 -0.68 2.71 2.67
CA GLY A 170 -1.56 1.69 2.16
C GLY A 170 -1.42 1.48 0.65
N SER A 171 -2.21 0.53 0.14
CA SER A 171 -2.21 0.18 -1.27
C SER A 171 -2.79 1.30 -2.13
N GLN A 172 -2.05 1.74 -3.15
CA GLN A 172 -2.49 2.71 -4.15
C GLN A 172 -2.70 2.06 -5.50
N ILE A 173 -3.78 2.42 -6.18
CA ILE A 173 -3.95 2.09 -7.60
C ILE A 173 -3.13 3.06 -8.46
N VAL A 174 -2.42 2.53 -9.44
CA VAL A 174 -1.64 3.31 -10.40
C VAL A 174 -1.97 2.90 -11.82
N ASP A 175 -1.85 3.85 -12.75
CA ASP A 175 -2.13 3.68 -14.17
C ASP A 175 -0.82 3.51 -14.96
N PRO A 176 -0.48 2.28 -15.39
CA PRO A 176 0.71 2.01 -16.20
C PRO A 176 0.56 2.41 -17.68
N ALA A 177 -0.58 2.95 -18.11
CA ALA A 177 -0.83 3.20 -19.52
C ALA A 177 0.19 4.19 -20.13
N GLY A 178 0.65 3.83 -21.34
CA GLY A 178 1.51 4.68 -22.15
C GLY A 178 2.98 4.76 -21.71
N SER A 179 3.43 3.92 -20.78
CA SER A 179 4.86 3.79 -20.44
C SER A 179 5.18 2.41 -19.85
N ASP A 180 6.31 1.81 -20.23
CA ASP A 180 6.80 0.57 -19.62
C ASP A 180 7.63 0.82 -18.35
N THR A 181 7.86 2.08 -17.96
CA THR A 181 8.71 2.43 -16.81
C THR A 181 8.06 3.43 -15.84
N LEU A 182 6.85 3.91 -16.15
CA LEU A 182 6.12 4.85 -15.30
C LEU A 182 4.65 4.42 -15.20
N ALA A 183 4.21 4.05 -14.00
CA ALA A 183 2.80 3.96 -13.67
C ALA A 183 2.39 5.16 -12.82
N ARG A 184 1.41 5.91 -13.31
CA ARG A 184 1.08 7.23 -12.81
C ARG A 184 0.03 7.19 -11.71
N MET A 185 0.14 8.10 -10.76
CA MET A 185 -1.04 8.58 -10.04
C MET A 185 -1.98 9.29 -11.02
N PHE A 186 -3.28 9.03 -10.90
CA PHE A 186 -4.26 9.56 -11.86
C PHE A 186 -5.57 10.03 -11.20
N LEU A 187 -5.76 9.77 -9.91
CA LEU A 187 -6.96 10.21 -9.20
C LEU A 187 -6.89 11.72 -8.94
N LYS A 188 -8.01 12.40 -9.11
CA LYS A 188 -8.16 13.83 -8.83
C LYS A 188 -9.38 14.04 -7.93
N ILE A 189 -9.32 13.47 -6.74
CA ILE A 189 -10.38 13.60 -5.75
C ILE A 189 -10.09 14.87 -4.93
N PRO A 190 -11.03 15.81 -4.81
CA PRO A 190 -10.85 16.97 -3.95
C PRO A 190 -10.56 16.60 -2.50
N VAL A 191 -10.05 17.56 -1.73
CA VAL A 191 -9.70 17.42 -0.31
C VAL A 191 -8.69 16.29 -0.04
N ASN A 192 -9.00 15.35 0.87
CA ASN A 192 -7.98 14.48 1.46
C ASN A 192 -7.66 13.26 0.59
N PHE A 193 -8.63 12.76 -0.19
CA PHE A 193 -8.55 11.43 -0.78
C PHE A 193 -7.85 11.37 -2.16
N GLY A 194 -7.36 12.51 -2.67
CA GLY A 194 -6.59 12.58 -3.91
C GLY A 194 -5.25 13.32 -3.80
N ARG A 195 -4.84 13.74 -2.59
CA ARG A 195 -3.65 14.59 -2.39
C ARG A 195 -2.35 13.80 -2.29
N ASP A 196 -2.35 12.69 -1.54
CA ASP A 196 -1.12 11.99 -1.11
C ASP A 196 -0.73 10.82 -2.04
N LEU A 197 -0.98 10.92 -3.34
CA LEU A 197 -0.70 9.84 -4.29
C LEU A 197 0.76 9.83 -4.76
N ASN A 198 1.24 8.67 -5.20
CA ASN A 198 2.59 8.49 -5.70
C ASN A 198 2.60 7.81 -7.08
N ASP A 199 3.54 8.25 -7.92
CA ASP A 199 3.92 7.51 -9.13
C ASP A 199 4.81 6.31 -8.75
N VAL A 200 4.75 5.26 -9.57
CA VAL A 200 5.72 4.17 -9.59
C VAL A 200 6.65 4.37 -10.77
N VAL A 201 7.93 4.55 -10.50
CA VAL A 201 8.98 4.72 -11.51
C VAL A 201 9.93 3.53 -11.45
N ILE A 202 10.16 2.90 -12.59
CA ILE A 202 11.17 1.86 -12.75
C ILE A 202 12.50 2.50 -13.13
N GLU A 203 13.53 2.25 -12.33
CA GLU A 203 14.89 2.75 -12.55
C GLU A 203 15.82 1.58 -12.83
N THR A 204 16.57 1.62 -13.93
CA THR A 204 17.63 0.62 -14.18
C THR A 204 18.91 1.05 -13.48
N ARG A 205 19.43 0.23 -12.58
CA ARG A 205 20.69 0.44 -11.86
C ARG A 205 21.52 -0.84 -11.92
N ASP A 206 22.72 -0.75 -12.48
CA ASP A 206 23.63 -1.89 -12.67
C ASP A 206 22.99 -3.11 -13.36
N GLY A 207 22.08 -2.84 -14.31
CA GLY A 207 21.34 -3.87 -15.05
C GLY A 207 20.13 -4.45 -14.32
N GLU A 208 19.80 -3.96 -13.13
CA GLU A 208 18.65 -4.39 -12.34
C GLU A 208 17.53 -3.33 -12.34
N GLU A 209 16.28 -3.78 -12.29
CA GLU A 209 15.13 -2.89 -12.15
C GLU A 209 14.86 -2.58 -10.68
N TRP A 210 15.15 -1.35 -10.29
CA TRP A 210 14.80 -0.75 -9.02
C TRP A 210 13.48 -0.01 -9.15
N VAL A 211 12.81 0.21 -8.03
CA VAL A 211 11.54 0.95 -8.01
C VAL A 211 11.69 2.19 -7.15
N ARG A 212 11.29 3.33 -7.70
CA ARG A 212 10.99 4.52 -6.91
C ARG A 212 9.48 4.68 -6.79
N TYR A 213 9.02 4.88 -5.56
CA TYR A 213 7.64 5.15 -5.23
C TYR A 213 7.59 6.35 -4.29
N GLY A 214 7.13 7.49 -4.81
CA GLY A 214 7.32 8.78 -4.15
C GLY A 214 8.82 9.10 -3.97
N SER A 215 9.22 9.43 -2.75
CA SER A 215 10.64 9.65 -2.40
C SER A 215 11.40 8.38 -2.02
N THR A 216 10.71 7.23 -1.88
CA THR A 216 11.31 5.99 -1.39
C THR A 216 11.84 5.17 -2.56
N LEU A 217 13.05 4.64 -2.40
CA LEU A 217 13.75 3.81 -3.37
C LEU A 217 13.86 2.38 -2.85
N PHE A 218 13.62 1.43 -3.75
CA PHE A 218 13.62 0.00 -3.45
C PHE A 218 14.49 -0.77 -4.45
N ARG A 219 15.33 -1.66 -3.95
CA ARG A 219 16.14 -2.58 -4.75
C ARG A 219 15.39 -3.90 -5.01
N PRO A 220 15.66 -4.64 -6.09
CA PRO A 220 15.04 -5.95 -6.29
C PRO A 220 15.38 -6.90 -5.13
N GLN A 221 14.35 -7.59 -4.60
CA GLN A 221 14.53 -8.56 -3.51
C GLN A 221 15.20 -9.85 -4.01
N ALA A 222 14.92 -10.25 -5.26
CA ALA A 222 15.41 -11.49 -5.84
C ALA A 222 16.94 -11.54 -5.97
N SER A 223 17.60 -10.38 -6.07
CA SER A 223 19.05 -10.26 -6.25
C SER A 223 19.80 -9.84 -4.99
N VAL A 224 19.16 -9.87 -3.82
CA VAL A 224 19.83 -9.57 -2.55
C VAL A 224 21.04 -10.50 -2.38
N PRO A 225 22.27 -9.96 -2.22
CA PRO A 225 23.45 -10.78 -2.07
C PRO A 225 23.38 -11.68 -0.85
N VAL A 226 23.83 -12.92 -1.01
CA VAL A 226 23.91 -13.89 0.09
C VAL A 226 25.11 -13.55 0.97
N LEU A 227 24.92 -13.56 2.28
CA LEU A 227 25.98 -13.52 3.28
C LEU A 227 26.51 -14.95 3.51
N PRO A 228 27.74 -15.28 3.07
CA PRO A 228 28.34 -16.57 3.34
C PRO A 228 28.72 -16.72 4.81
N VAL A 229 28.94 -17.96 5.25
CA VAL A 229 29.53 -18.26 6.57
C VAL A 229 30.96 -17.69 6.64
N GLY A 230 31.32 -17.11 7.79
CA GLY A 230 32.59 -16.44 8.02
C GLY A 230 32.50 -14.93 7.81
N ASP A 231 33.66 -14.30 7.62
CA ASP A 231 33.79 -12.85 7.49
C ASP A 231 33.41 -12.39 6.07
N SER A 232 32.73 -11.26 6.00
CA SER A 232 32.36 -10.57 4.76
C SER A 232 32.43 -9.06 4.95
N ALA A 233 32.99 -8.36 3.98
CA ALA A 233 32.96 -6.90 3.93
C ALA A 233 31.79 -6.44 3.05
N VAL A 234 31.03 -5.46 3.54
CA VAL A 234 29.91 -4.82 2.85
C VAL A 234 30.19 -3.34 2.73
N THR A 235 30.37 -2.84 1.52
CA THR A 235 30.57 -1.41 1.26
C THR A 235 29.23 -0.71 1.13
N ILE A 236 29.04 0.38 1.88
CA ILE A 236 27.95 1.33 1.65
C ILE A 236 28.34 2.21 0.46
N GLY A 237 27.50 2.24 -0.58
CA GLY A 237 27.76 3.06 -1.77
C GLY A 237 27.77 4.56 -1.48
N GLY A 238 28.30 5.36 -2.41
CA GLY A 238 28.42 6.81 -2.27
C GLY A 238 27.09 7.56 -2.08
N GLU A 239 25.95 6.95 -2.42
CA GLU A 239 24.61 7.49 -2.13
C GLU A 239 24.20 7.32 -0.65
N GLY A 240 24.91 6.50 0.12
CA GLY A 240 24.63 6.26 1.54
C GLY A 240 23.43 5.35 1.82
N PHE A 241 22.96 4.61 0.81
CA PHE A 241 21.85 3.68 0.99
C PHE A 241 22.21 2.50 1.88
N ALA A 242 21.20 2.00 2.60
CA ALA A 242 21.33 0.79 3.39
C ALA A 242 21.55 -0.43 2.49
N GLU A 243 22.38 -1.35 2.97
CA GLU A 243 22.72 -2.58 2.27
C GLU A 243 21.95 -3.77 2.85
N TRP A 244 21.46 -4.63 1.96
CA TRP A 244 20.76 -5.86 2.32
C TRP A 244 21.63 -7.08 2.09
N ARG A 245 21.58 -8.03 3.01
CA ARG A 245 22.21 -9.34 2.87
C ARG A 245 21.25 -10.45 3.30
N LYS A 246 21.25 -11.56 2.59
CA LYS A 246 20.43 -12.74 2.91
C LYS A 246 21.31 -13.82 3.54
N LEU A 247 20.95 -14.33 4.72
CA LEU A 247 21.74 -15.33 5.42
C LEU A 247 21.72 -16.67 4.66
N SER A 248 22.91 -17.23 4.40
CA SER A 248 23.04 -18.54 3.70
C SER A 248 22.63 -19.72 4.57
N VAL A 249 22.78 -19.61 5.89
CA VAL A 249 22.50 -20.65 6.88
C VAL A 249 21.84 -20.04 8.11
N SER A 250 21.22 -20.89 8.94
CA SER A 250 20.77 -20.49 10.26
C SER A 250 21.99 -20.19 11.15
N GLY A 251 21.96 -19.12 11.94
CA GLY A 251 23.15 -18.68 12.66
C GLY A 251 23.04 -17.31 13.31
N THR A 252 24.12 -16.87 13.94
CA THR A 252 24.29 -15.52 14.50
C THR A 252 25.13 -14.66 13.57
N VAL A 253 24.93 -13.33 13.60
CA VAL A 253 25.73 -12.40 12.79
C VAL A 253 26.38 -11.36 13.70
N ALA A 254 27.72 -11.32 13.71
CA ALA A 254 28.46 -10.21 14.31
C ALA A 254 28.59 -9.06 13.30
N ILE A 255 28.46 -7.83 13.78
CA ILE A 255 28.34 -6.62 12.96
C ILE A 255 29.30 -5.57 13.50
N ALA A 256 30.23 -5.09 12.67
CA ALA A 256 31.21 -4.06 13.03
C ALA A 256 31.31 -2.99 11.94
N GLY A 257 31.36 -1.72 12.34
CA GLY A 257 31.43 -0.56 11.45
C GLY A 257 30.08 0.00 11.00
N ALA A 258 28.96 -0.65 11.36
CA ALA A 258 27.63 -0.15 11.04
C ALA A 258 27.22 1.03 11.93
N SER A 259 26.41 1.95 11.43
CA SER A 259 25.72 2.97 12.23
C SER A 259 24.41 2.45 12.82
N ALA A 260 23.76 1.50 12.14
CA ALA A 260 22.60 0.78 12.62
C ALA A 260 22.44 -0.53 11.82
N TRP A 261 21.62 -1.44 12.34
CA TRP A 261 21.27 -2.67 11.64
C TRP A 261 19.90 -3.20 12.08
N LYS A 262 19.28 -3.97 11.19
CA LYS A 262 17.99 -4.63 11.42
C LYS A 262 18.04 -6.04 10.84
N LEU A 263 17.63 -7.01 11.64
CA LEU A 263 17.53 -8.42 11.27
C LEU A 263 16.05 -8.78 11.14
N TYR A 264 15.70 -9.38 10.02
CA TYR A 264 14.37 -9.84 9.70
C TYR A 264 14.37 -11.32 9.38
N ASP A 265 13.25 -12.01 9.60
CA ASP A 265 13.06 -13.35 9.06
C ASP A 265 12.81 -13.34 7.54
N ALA A 266 12.54 -14.52 6.97
CA ALA A 266 12.29 -14.67 5.54
C ALA A 266 11.01 -13.94 5.06
N ASP A 267 10.04 -13.72 5.96
CA ASP A 267 8.79 -13.00 5.72
C ASP A 267 8.91 -11.49 6.01
N LEU A 268 10.12 -11.04 6.32
CA LEU A 268 10.47 -9.67 6.65
C LEU A 268 9.83 -9.15 7.95
N LYS A 269 9.54 -10.04 8.89
CA LYS A 269 9.21 -9.66 10.27
C LYS A 269 10.49 -9.34 11.03
N LEU A 270 10.48 -8.21 11.75
CA LEU A 270 11.64 -7.77 12.53
C LEU A 270 11.92 -8.76 13.67
N LEU A 271 13.14 -9.30 13.71
CA LEU A 271 13.64 -10.19 14.75
C LEU A 271 14.49 -9.45 15.78
N ALA A 272 15.37 -8.57 15.31
CA ALA A 272 16.28 -7.80 16.15
C ALA A 272 16.72 -6.52 15.43
N SER A 273 17.18 -5.53 16.19
CA SER A 273 17.82 -4.34 15.63
C SER A 273 18.83 -3.77 16.63
N GLY A 274 19.74 -2.94 16.13
CA GLY A 274 20.72 -2.27 16.97
C GLY A 274 21.26 -0.98 16.33
N LEU A 275 21.83 -0.14 17.18
CA LEU A 275 22.63 1.03 16.79
C LEU A 275 24.11 0.67 16.91
N GLY A 276 24.91 1.14 15.96
CA GLY A 276 26.35 0.88 15.95
C GLY A 276 26.69 -0.59 15.66
N ASN A 277 27.83 -1.02 16.20
CA ASN A 277 28.26 -2.42 16.22
C ASN A 277 27.29 -3.28 17.05
N GLY A 278 27.23 -4.58 16.76
CA GLY A 278 26.38 -5.48 17.53
C GLY A 278 26.50 -6.94 17.15
N ASN A 279 25.68 -7.78 17.78
CA ASN A 279 25.50 -9.18 17.43
C ASN A 279 24.01 -9.46 17.30
N ALA A 280 23.59 -9.91 16.13
CA ALA A 280 22.27 -10.46 15.91
C ALA A 280 22.18 -11.86 16.52
N SER A 281 21.08 -12.12 17.23
CA SER A 281 20.73 -13.44 17.77
C SER A 281 20.53 -14.46 16.64
N THR A 282 20.38 -15.73 17.00
CA THR A 282 20.20 -16.81 16.03
C THR A 282 18.97 -16.57 15.16
N ALA A 283 19.18 -16.45 13.85
CA ALA A 283 18.14 -16.32 12.84
C ALA A 283 18.16 -17.53 11.89
N PRO A 284 17.03 -17.87 11.26
CA PRO A 284 16.98 -18.98 10.30
C PRO A 284 17.70 -18.64 8.99
N ALA A 285 18.12 -19.68 8.26
CA ALA A 285 18.56 -19.53 6.88
C ALA A 285 17.50 -18.80 6.04
N GLY A 286 17.94 -17.89 5.16
CA GLY A 286 17.05 -17.07 4.36
C GLY A 286 16.50 -15.81 5.04
N ALA A 287 16.83 -15.58 6.32
CA ALA A 287 16.65 -14.30 7.00
C ALA A 287 17.40 -13.16 6.26
N TYR A 288 16.95 -11.93 6.47
CA TYR A 288 17.53 -10.74 5.86
C TYR A 288 18.15 -9.82 6.90
N LEU A 289 19.37 -9.37 6.65
CA LEU A 289 20.05 -8.34 7.41
C LEU A 289 20.11 -7.05 6.58
N MET A 290 19.61 -5.95 7.13
CA MET A 290 19.75 -4.60 6.61
C MET A 290 20.77 -3.84 7.46
N VAL A 291 21.78 -3.24 6.85
CA VAL A 291 22.85 -2.50 7.54
C VAL A 291 22.98 -1.09 7.00
N TYR A 292 23.33 -0.17 7.90
CA TYR A 292 23.50 1.25 7.62
C TYR A 292 24.93 1.66 7.96
N GLY A 293 25.47 2.62 7.23
CA GLY A 293 26.80 3.18 7.47
C GLY A 293 26.96 4.50 6.74
N ALA A 294 28.13 5.12 6.88
CA ALA A 294 28.44 6.32 6.11
C ALA A 294 28.73 5.97 4.65
N PRO A 295 28.48 6.87 3.68
CA PRO A 295 28.88 6.68 2.30
C PRO A 295 30.35 6.28 2.16
N ASP A 296 30.62 5.36 1.25
CA ASP A 296 31.96 4.86 0.91
C ASP A 296 32.72 4.17 2.06
N THR A 297 32.01 3.71 3.10
CA THR A 297 32.59 2.94 4.20
C THR A 297 32.29 1.44 4.10
N ALA A 298 33.18 0.62 4.64
CA ALA A 298 32.99 -0.83 4.76
C ALA A 298 32.47 -1.21 6.16
N ILE A 299 31.50 -2.13 6.18
CA ILE A 299 30.97 -2.81 7.35
C ILE A 299 31.44 -4.27 7.31
N THR A 300 31.97 -4.77 8.42
CA THR A 300 32.34 -6.18 8.55
C THR A 300 31.17 -6.95 9.16
N LEU A 301 30.78 -8.03 8.49
CA LEU A 301 29.76 -8.97 8.93
C LEU A 301 30.39 -10.36 9.09
N THR A 302 30.14 -11.02 10.21
CA THR A 302 30.60 -12.41 10.44
C THR A 302 29.40 -13.29 10.71
N LEU A 303 29.07 -14.19 9.78
CA LEU A 303 28.00 -15.18 9.96
C LEU A 303 28.57 -16.47 10.54
N ALA A 304 28.11 -16.87 11.73
CA ALA A 304 28.44 -18.15 12.36
C ALA A 304 27.22 -19.08 12.31
N ALA A 305 27.40 -20.32 11.83
CA ALA A 305 26.32 -21.30 11.78
C ALA A 305 25.81 -21.65 13.20
N ALA A 306 24.51 -21.93 13.30
CA ALA A 306 23.94 -22.50 14.50
C ALA A 306 24.54 -23.90 14.74
N GLY A 307 25.07 -24.11 15.95
CA GLY A 307 25.57 -25.42 16.41
C GLY A 307 24.45 -26.40 16.73
#